data_AF-A0A3S1BBI9-F1
#
_entry.id   AF-A0A3S1BBI9-F1
#
_cell.length_a   1.000
_cell.length_b   1.000
_cell.length_c   1.000
_cell.angle_alpha   90.00
_cell.angle_beta   90.00
_cell.angle_gamma   90.00
#
_symmetry.space_group_name_H-M   'P 1'
#
loop_
_entity.id
_entity.type
_entity.pdbx_description
1 polymer ?
#
loop_
_entity_poly.entity_id
_entity_poly.type
_entity_poly.pdbx_seq_one_letter_code
_entity_poly.pdbx_strand_id
1 'polypeptide(L)'
;ACNGSTVEYFHCSTLKTPSSKSSRLPKADFVSDVKALLKVLWLFLPLPLFWALFDQQGSRWTLQAVDMNGDMGMLGRLKPDQMQVLNPILILLLIPLFEQFVYPCLDRIKVPNRPLQRICVGMLLCSASFGLAGFVQLKLEAGKESSLNGQSVIRFMNAASCNTTVKTTFYSGTLPVGEISPSQHISGGDFELTGSCDAESRPIEAFSHSFTTHRDVGYRIVIFSPDRENISSVMFQDERKHDKDGKALVSFAALFPVTYTIESVNVSLREFKHGKASQHLEINEQVWIGNASEFLVVEPGRYQVLLEGNIIRSLIWFGSGSVQTVVLTPVASKHFDQKWSAVDVLQFVTVQENKVSMFWQIPQYVVITCGEILFSITGLSFAYSQAPDSMKSVLQAAWLMTVAVGNLIVIIVAESRVVPEQSSEFFIFSCVMFLDTLVFGVMAYFYTGYSVSDKKGEYLILNDRKMLVDVIADCNGSDEELRGDKES
;
A
#
# COMPACT_ATOMS: atom_id res chain seq x y z
N ALA A 1 1.54 -4.96 58.85
CA ALA A 1 2.06 -5.98 59.80
C ALA A 1 0.93 -6.95 60.08
N CYS A 2 1.15 -8.25 59.85
CA CYS A 2 0.16 -9.31 60.00
C CYS A 2 -0.03 -9.76 61.46
N ASN A 3 -1.25 -10.20 61.78
CA ASN A 3 -1.63 -11.32 62.66
C ASN A 3 -3.14 -11.55 62.40
N GLY A 4 -3.65 -12.64 61.80
CA GLY A 4 -3.72 -14.02 62.31
C GLY A 4 -4.64 -14.05 63.54
N SER A 5 -5.82 -14.67 63.64
CA SER A 5 -6.47 -15.90 63.11
C SER A 5 -7.99 -15.74 63.45
N THR A 6 -9.02 -16.32 62.82
CA THR A 6 -9.48 -17.72 62.91
C THR A 6 -10.84 -17.80 62.17
N VAL A 7 -11.13 -18.96 61.57
CA VAL A 7 -12.32 -19.33 60.80
C VAL A 7 -13.48 -19.73 61.75
N GLU A 8 -14.72 -19.28 61.50
CA GLU A 8 -15.92 -19.94 62.03
C GLU A 8 -17.04 -20.04 60.98
N TYR A 9 -17.53 -21.27 60.83
CA TYR A 9 -18.65 -21.72 60.01
C TYR A 9 -19.99 -21.37 60.68
N PHE A 10 -21.01 -20.98 59.90
CA PHE A 10 -22.40 -21.18 60.31
C PHE A 10 -23.25 -21.84 59.21
N HIS A 11 -24.16 -22.66 59.70
CA HIS A 11 -24.72 -23.89 59.17
C HIS A 11 -25.86 -23.66 58.16
N CYS A 12 -25.91 -24.50 57.12
CA CYS A 12 -26.99 -24.62 56.16
C CYS A 12 -28.21 -25.31 56.81
N SER A 13 -29.41 -24.73 56.69
CA SER A 13 -30.67 -25.34 57.14
C SER A 13 -31.65 -25.49 55.97
N THR A 14 -31.70 -26.72 55.47
CA THR A 14 -32.89 -27.48 55.02
C THR A 14 -33.86 -26.87 54.00
N LEU A 15 -33.74 -27.40 52.78
CA LEU A 15 -34.75 -27.50 51.73
C LEU A 15 -36.13 -27.98 52.23
N LYS A 16 -37.18 -27.30 51.78
CA LYS A 16 -38.48 -27.93 51.45
C LYS A 16 -38.88 -27.50 50.03
N THR A 17 -38.82 -28.44 49.10
CA THR A 17 -39.46 -28.34 47.79
C THR A 17 -40.97 -28.57 47.94
N PRO A 18 -41.79 -27.91 47.11
CA PRO A 18 -42.94 -28.55 46.52
C PRO A 18 -42.65 -28.82 45.04
N SER A 19 -42.66 -30.11 44.68
CA SER A 19 -42.68 -30.53 43.29
C SER A 19 -44.05 -30.21 42.66
N SER A 20 -44.06 -29.64 41.46
CA SER A 20 -44.92 -30.08 40.35
C SER A 20 -44.79 -29.17 39.12
N LYS A 21 -44.02 -29.67 38.14
CA LYS A 21 -44.29 -29.66 36.69
C LYS A 21 -44.57 -28.32 35.99
N SER A 22 -43.57 -27.84 35.27
CA SER A 22 -43.65 -27.75 33.80
C SER A 22 -42.27 -27.95 33.20
N SER A 23 -41.99 -29.19 32.83
CA SER A 23 -40.91 -29.56 31.93
C SER A 23 -41.21 -29.02 30.53
N ARG A 24 -40.79 -27.79 30.24
CA ARG A 24 -40.48 -27.39 28.86
C ARG A 24 -38.98 -27.57 28.67
N LEU A 25 -38.61 -28.34 27.63
CA LEU A 25 -37.23 -28.74 27.36
C LEU A 25 -36.27 -27.53 27.29
N PRO A 26 -34.99 -27.69 27.70
CA PRO A 26 -33.92 -26.70 27.39
C PRO A 26 -33.73 -26.50 25.87
N LYS A 27 -34.30 -27.40 25.04
CA LYS A 27 -34.34 -27.26 23.58
C LYS A 27 -35.20 -26.08 23.11
N ALA A 28 -36.25 -25.68 23.83
CA ALA A 28 -37.11 -24.58 23.40
C ALA A 28 -36.40 -23.22 23.52
N ASP A 29 -35.66 -23.02 24.62
CA ASP A 29 -34.87 -21.82 24.86
C ASP A 29 -33.67 -21.76 23.89
N PHE A 30 -32.99 -22.88 23.67
CA PHE A 30 -31.91 -22.96 22.67
C PHE A 30 -32.40 -22.67 21.24
N VAL A 31 -33.56 -23.20 20.82
CA VAL A 31 -34.12 -22.92 19.49
C VAL A 31 -34.51 -21.45 19.35
N SER A 32 -34.98 -20.80 20.43
CA SER A 32 -35.23 -19.35 20.44
C SER A 32 -33.94 -18.56 20.29
N ASP A 33 -32.90 -18.94 21.03
CA ASP A 33 -31.58 -18.30 20.98
C ASP A 33 -30.94 -18.43 19.59
N VAL A 34 -31.05 -19.61 18.96
CA VAL A 34 -30.58 -19.81 17.57
C VAL A 34 -31.36 -18.95 16.59
N LYS A 35 -32.70 -18.82 16.74
CA LYS A 35 -33.50 -17.94 15.88
C LYS A 35 -33.13 -16.47 16.04
N ALA A 36 -32.84 -16.03 17.26
CA ALA A 36 -32.37 -14.68 17.55
C ALA A 36 -31.00 -14.43 16.88
N LEU A 37 -30.07 -15.37 17.04
CA LEU A 37 -28.76 -15.31 16.40
C LEU A 37 -28.88 -15.24 14.87
N LEU A 38 -29.71 -16.10 14.25
CA LEU A 38 -29.91 -16.11 12.80
C LEU A 38 -30.41 -14.76 12.25
N LYS A 39 -31.23 -14.01 13.01
CA LYS A 39 -31.63 -12.65 12.63
C LYS A 39 -30.44 -11.70 12.59
N VAL A 40 -29.53 -11.79 13.58
CA VAL A 40 -28.30 -10.98 13.59
C VAL A 40 -27.37 -11.40 12.45
N LEU A 41 -27.19 -12.71 12.22
CA LEU A 41 -26.36 -13.22 11.11
C LEU A 41 -26.88 -12.84 9.74
N TRP A 42 -28.19 -12.60 9.60
CA TRP A 42 -28.74 -12.07 8.36
C TRP A 42 -28.16 -10.68 8.03
N LEU A 43 -27.92 -9.82 9.03
CA LEU A 43 -27.21 -8.54 8.82
C LEU A 43 -25.72 -8.73 8.48
N PHE A 44 -25.15 -9.92 8.68
CA PHE A 44 -23.74 -10.18 8.37
C PHE A 44 -23.50 -10.52 6.89
N LEU A 45 -24.55 -10.72 6.07
CA LEU A 45 -24.39 -11.08 4.66
C LEU A 45 -23.57 -10.07 3.82
N PRO A 46 -23.67 -8.74 4.05
CA PRO A 46 -22.84 -7.76 3.33
C PRO A 46 -21.40 -7.63 3.88
N LEU A 47 -21.16 -7.99 5.14
CA LEU A 47 -19.86 -7.82 5.82
C LEU A 47 -18.66 -8.46 5.10
N PRO A 48 -18.76 -9.66 4.47
CA PRO A 48 -17.66 -10.21 3.70
C PRO A 48 -17.17 -9.29 2.59
N LEU A 49 -18.07 -8.57 1.91
CA LEU A 49 -17.69 -7.63 0.87
C LEU A 49 -16.98 -6.42 1.47
N PHE A 50 -17.49 -5.89 2.59
CA PHE A 50 -16.79 -4.86 3.35
C PHE A 50 -15.35 -5.28 3.68
N TRP A 51 -15.14 -6.47 4.27
CA TRP A 51 -13.82 -6.96 4.64
C TRP A 51 -12.91 -7.21 3.44
N ALA A 52 -13.44 -7.76 2.34
CA ALA A 52 -12.68 -7.95 1.12
C ALA A 52 -12.07 -6.64 0.59
N LEU A 53 -12.81 -5.54 0.71
CA LEU A 53 -12.36 -4.22 0.29
C LEU A 53 -11.50 -3.56 1.36
N PHE A 54 -11.93 -3.55 2.62
CA PHE A 54 -11.20 -2.95 3.74
C PHE A 54 -9.79 -3.52 3.87
N ASP A 55 -9.62 -4.84 3.73
CA ASP A 55 -8.32 -5.51 3.81
C ASP A 55 -7.39 -5.15 2.62
N GLN A 56 -7.89 -4.55 1.53
CA GLN A 56 -7.05 -4.04 0.43
C GLN A 56 -6.09 -2.93 0.87
N GLN A 57 -6.35 -2.25 2.00
CA GLN A 57 -5.41 -1.27 2.53
C GLN A 57 -4.05 -1.90 2.89
N GLY A 58 -4.00 -3.19 3.22
CA GLY A 58 -2.75 -3.90 3.51
C GLY A 58 -1.93 -4.26 2.26
N SER A 59 -2.58 -4.36 1.09
CA SER A 59 -1.94 -4.79 -0.16
C SER A 59 -1.82 -3.64 -1.16
N ARG A 60 -2.95 -3.07 -1.58
CA ARG A 60 -3.02 -2.08 -2.66
C ARG A 60 -2.48 -0.73 -2.24
N TRP A 61 -2.66 -0.31 -0.99
CA TRP A 61 -2.08 0.95 -0.52
C TRP A 61 -0.57 0.82 -0.26
N THR A 62 -0.11 -0.36 0.15
CA THR A 62 1.32 -0.69 0.19
C THR A 62 1.92 -0.57 -1.22
N LEU A 63 1.28 -1.14 -2.25
CA LEU A 63 1.73 -1.00 -3.64
C LEU A 63 1.70 0.45 -4.12
N GLN A 64 0.66 1.21 -3.78
CA GLN A 64 0.63 2.65 -4.05
C GLN A 64 1.79 3.39 -3.37
N ALA A 65 2.17 3.01 -2.15
CA ALA A 65 3.28 3.63 -1.42
C ALA A 65 4.66 3.31 -2.04
N VAL A 66 4.82 2.17 -2.73
CA VAL A 66 6.05 1.85 -3.49
C VAL A 66 6.39 2.94 -4.51
N ASP A 67 5.36 3.52 -5.11
CA ASP A 67 5.46 4.57 -6.12
C ASP A 67 5.54 5.99 -5.53
N MET A 68 5.62 6.09 -4.20
CA MET A 68 5.69 7.35 -3.47
C MET A 68 7.07 7.54 -2.84
N ASN A 69 7.39 8.79 -2.52
CA ASN A 69 8.62 9.14 -1.84
C ASN A 69 8.46 8.93 -0.33
N GLY A 70 9.24 7.99 0.21
CA GLY A 70 9.31 7.66 1.63
C GLY A 70 10.38 8.44 2.40
N ASP A 71 11.06 9.40 1.79
CA ASP A 71 12.05 10.22 2.50
C ASP A 71 11.37 11.21 3.47
N MET A 72 11.63 11.04 4.77
CA MET A 72 11.16 11.93 5.83
C MET A 72 12.24 12.89 6.34
N GLY A 73 13.35 13.02 5.61
CA GLY A 73 14.49 13.85 6.00
C GLY A 73 15.14 13.33 7.29
N MET A 74 15.02 14.10 8.39
CA MET A 74 15.72 13.80 9.64
C MET A 74 15.21 12.54 10.35
N LEU A 75 13.95 12.16 10.14
CA LEU A 75 13.32 10.97 10.74
C LEU A 75 13.71 9.67 10.01
N GLY A 76 14.53 9.76 8.96
CA GLY A 76 14.92 8.65 8.12
C GLY A 76 13.89 8.37 7.03
N ARG A 77 13.86 7.13 6.58
CA ARG A 77 13.06 6.68 5.44
C ARG A 77 11.97 5.73 5.89
N LEU A 78 10.74 6.00 5.46
CA LEU A 78 9.60 5.13 5.67
C LEU A 78 9.50 4.13 4.53
N LYS A 79 9.40 2.84 4.86
CA LYS A 79 9.16 1.80 3.86
C LYS A 79 7.67 1.70 3.53
N PRO A 80 7.30 1.27 2.31
CA PRO A 80 5.90 1.14 1.89
C PRO A 80 5.04 0.29 2.85
N ASP A 81 5.55 -0.83 3.34
CA ASP A 81 4.87 -1.74 4.27
C ASP A 81 4.66 -1.13 5.66
N GLN A 82 5.54 -0.22 6.08
CA GLN A 82 5.45 0.47 7.37
C GLN A 82 4.29 1.47 7.44
N MET A 83 3.69 1.86 6.31
CA MET A 83 2.51 2.73 6.27
C MET A 83 1.31 2.15 7.04
N GLN A 84 1.24 0.82 7.18
CA GLN A 84 0.17 0.15 7.92
C GLN A 84 0.18 0.49 9.42
N VAL A 85 1.30 0.98 9.96
CA VAL A 85 1.39 1.42 11.36
C VAL A 85 0.44 2.59 11.66
N LEU A 86 0.05 3.35 10.63
CA LEU A 86 -0.87 4.47 10.77
C LEU A 86 -2.24 4.02 11.28
N ASN A 87 -2.75 2.85 10.87
CA ASN A 87 -4.11 2.46 11.25
C ASN A 87 -4.27 2.27 12.78
N PRO A 88 -3.45 1.45 13.48
CA PRO A 88 -3.53 1.34 14.94
C PRO A 88 -3.29 2.66 15.69
N ILE A 89 -2.35 3.50 15.21
CA ILE A 89 -2.08 4.82 15.81
C ILE A 89 -3.31 5.73 15.68
N LEU A 90 -3.92 5.76 14.50
CA LEU A 90 -5.13 6.54 14.23
C LEU A 90 -6.31 6.04 15.05
N ILE A 91 -6.50 4.73 15.22
CA ILE A 91 -7.56 4.18 16.08
C ILE A 91 -7.42 4.69 17.52
N LEU A 92 -6.22 4.61 18.09
CA LEU A 92 -5.95 5.07 19.46
C LEU A 92 -6.20 6.56 19.65
N LEU A 93 -5.94 7.37 18.61
CA LEU A 93 -6.17 8.81 18.64
C LEU A 93 -7.64 9.17 18.37
N LEU A 94 -8.28 8.49 17.43
CA LEU A 94 -9.62 8.82 16.94
C LEU A 94 -10.73 8.29 17.84
N ILE A 95 -10.57 7.17 18.56
CA ILE A 95 -11.61 6.68 19.48
C ILE A 95 -11.97 7.74 20.55
N PRO A 96 -11.00 8.28 21.32
CA PRO A 96 -11.30 9.33 22.30
C PRO A 96 -11.91 10.58 21.66
N LEU A 97 -11.45 10.94 20.45
CA LEU A 97 -12.01 12.05 19.69
C LEU A 97 -13.48 11.82 19.34
N PHE A 98 -13.83 10.60 18.91
CA PHE A 98 -15.20 10.24 18.58
C PHE A 98 -16.12 10.27 19.81
N GLU A 99 -15.66 9.72 20.93
CA GLU A 99 -16.44 9.66 22.17
C GLU A 99 -16.62 11.03 22.82
N GLN A 100 -15.58 11.87 22.86
CA GLN A 100 -15.62 13.15 23.56
C GLN A 100 -16.15 14.30 22.72
N PHE A 101 -15.95 14.25 21.40
CA PHE A 101 -16.29 15.37 20.51
C PHE A 101 -17.33 14.98 19.46
N VAL A 102 -17.09 13.94 18.66
CA VAL A 102 -17.94 13.65 17.49
C VAL A 102 -19.37 13.25 17.92
N TYR A 103 -19.53 12.27 18.80
CA TYR A 103 -20.86 11.83 19.22
C TYR A 103 -21.64 12.92 19.98
N PRO A 104 -21.05 13.65 20.96
CA PRO A 104 -21.75 14.75 21.61
C PRO A 104 -22.14 15.88 20.64
N CYS A 105 -21.32 16.17 19.63
CA CYS A 105 -21.66 17.13 18.58
C CYS A 105 -22.84 16.65 17.72
N LEU A 106 -22.85 15.38 17.30
CA LEU A 106 -23.97 14.80 16.53
C LEU A 106 -25.28 14.86 17.32
N ASP A 107 -25.22 14.56 18.62
CA ASP A 107 -26.37 14.61 19.52
C ASP A 107 -26.86 16.06 19.69
N ARG A 108 -25.94 17.04 19.75
CA ARG A 108 -26.27 18.48 19.81
C ARG A 108 -26.94 18.98 18.52
N ILE A 109 -26.57 18.42 17.37
CA ILE A 109 -27.18 18.71 16.05
C ILE A 109 -28.46 17.88 15.84
N LYS A 110 -28.82 17.00 16.79
CA LYS A 110 -29.99 16.10 16.74
C LYS A 110 -29.98 15.16 15.53
N VAL A 111 -28.79 14.80 15.05
CA VAL A 111 -28.64 13.75 14.03
C VAL A 111 -28.88 12.41 14.72
N PRO A 112 -29.77 11.55 14.19
CA PRO A 112 -30.04 10.26 14.82
C PRO A 112 -28.77 9.41 14.82
N ASN A 113 -28.42 8.91 16.01
CA ASN A 113 -27.12 8.31 16.30
C ASN A 113 -27.23 6.79 16.54
N ARG A 114 -28.12 6.13 15.80
CA ARG A 114 -28.43 4.70 16.01
C ARG A 114 -27.27 3.81 15.56
N PRO A 115 -27.02 2.67 16.22
CA PRO A 115 -25.90 1.78 15.86
C PRO A 115 -25.89 1.37 14.38
N LEU A 116 -27.04 0.96 13.82
CA LEU A 116 -27.14 0.57 12.41
C LEU A 116 -26.87 1.75 11.44
N GLN A 117 -27.25 2.97 11.81
CA GLN A 117 -26.95 4.16 11.00
C GLN A 117 -25.46 4.50 11.03
N ARG A 118 -24.81 4.36 12.19
CA ARG A 118 -23.35 4.51 12.32
C ARG A 118 -22.62 3.53 11.42
N ILE A 119 -23.04 2.26 11.41
CA ILE A 119 -22.44 1.23 10.53
C ILE A 119 -22.57 1.64 9.06
N CYS A 120 -23.75 2.11 8.61
CA CYS A 120 -23.94 2.61 7.25
C CYS A 120 -23.01 3.79 6.93
N VAL A 121 -22.90 4.77 7.83
CA VAL A 121 -21.98 5.91 7.66
C VAL A 121 -20.52 5.42 7.59
N GLY A 122 -20.15 4.43 8.40
CA GLY A 122 -18.83 3.80 8.36
C GLY A 122 -18.50 3.21 6.99
N MET A 123 -19.43 2.44 6.41
CA MET A 123 -19.26 1.87 5.06
C MET A 123 -19.16 2.96 3.97
N LEU A 124 -19.94 4.06 4.09
CA LEU A 124 -19.83 5.21 3.19
C LEU A 124 -18.46 5.89 3.30
N LEU A 125 -17.91 6.06 4.50
CA LEU A 125 -16.57 6.59 4.68
C LEU A 125 -15.52 5.67 4.07
N CYS A 126 -15.68 4.35 4.20
CA CYS A 126 -14.79 3.40 3.53
C CYS A 126 -14.84 3.54 2.00
N SER A 127 -16.04 3.71 1.42
CA SER A 127 -16.19 3.99 -0.01
C SER A 127 -15.48 5.30 -0.42
N ALA A 128 -15.64 6.36 0.37
CA ALA A 128 -14.99 7.65 0.13
C ALA A 128 -13.46 7.54 0.22
N SER A 129 -12.93 6.74 1.15
CA SER A 129 -11.50 6.50 1.29
C SER A 129 -10.88 5.86 0.05
N PHE A 130 -11.56 4.88 -0.57
CA PHE A 130 -11.11 4.30 -1.84
C PHE A 130 -11.18 5.30 -2.99
N GLY A 131 -12.17 6.19 -2.99
CA GLY A 131 -12.22 7.30 -3.95
C GLY A 131 -11.02 8.24 -3.80
N LEU A 132 -10.66 8.61 -2.57
CA LEU A 132 -9.46 9.42 -2.29
C LEU A 132 -8.18 8.71 -2.76
N ALA A 133 -8.05 7.40 -2.48
CA ALA A 133 -6.93 6.59 -2.96
C ALA A 133 -6.85 6.56 -4.48
N GLY A 134 -7.99 6.48 -5.18
CA GLY A 134 -8.06 6.58 -6.64
C GLY A 134 -7.53 7.91 -7.17
N PHE A 135 -7.86 9.04 -6.53
CA PHE A 135 -7.33 10.35 -6.93
C PHE A 135 -5.82 10.48 -6.70
N VAL A 136 -5.30 9.96 -5.58
CA VAL A 136 -3.86 9.91 -5.33
C VAL A 136 -3.18 9.05 -6.41
N GLN A 137 -3.78 7.92 -6.75
CA GLN A 137 -3.26 7.00 -7.77
C GLN A 137 -3.23 7.65 -9.16
N LEU A 138 -4.28 8.37 -9.57
CA LEU A 138 -4.29 9.10 -10.85
C LEU A 138 -3.13 10.08 -10.96
N LYS A 139 -2.76 10.75 -9.86
CA LYS A 139 -1.62 11.67 -9.83
C LYS A 139 -0.29 10.95 -9.97
N LEU A 140 -0.16 9.73 -9.43
CA LEU A 140 1.03 8.90 -9.58
C LEU A 140 1.16 8.37 -11.01
N GLU A 141 0.05 7.91 -11.60
CA GLU A 141 0.01 7.36 -12.95
C GLU A 141 0.22 8.43 -14.03
N ALA A 142 -0.21 9.67 -13.81
CA ALA A 142 0.04 10.79 -14.74
C ALA A 142 1.54 11.06 -14.99
N GLY A 143 2.42 10.61 -14.08
CA GLY A 143 3.86 10.71 -14.22
C GLY A 143 4.56 9.45 -14.74
N LYS A 144 3.82 8.35 -14.98
CA LYS A 144 4.37 7.05 -15.37
C LYS A 144 4.20 6.78 -16.85
N GLU A 145 5.14 6.04 -17.42
CA GLU A 145 5.00 5.51 -18.78
C GLU A 145 3.91 4.44 -18.84
N SER A 146 3.18 4.43 -19.95
CA SER A 146 2.07 3.51 -20.20
C SER A 146 2.50 2.03 -20.15
N SER A 147 1.57 1.17 -19.76
CA SER A 147 1.76 -0.29 -19.75
C SER A 147 2.14 -0.81 -21.15
N LEU A 148 2.91 -1.91 -21.18
CA LEU A 148 3.45 -2.47 -22.42
C LEU A 148 2.36 -2.96 -23.38
N ASN A 149 1.21 -3.43 -22.88
CA ASN A 149 0.06 -3.85 -23.68
C ASN A 149 0.42 -4.72 -24.92
N GLY A 150 1.41 -5.62 -24.80
CA GLY A 150 1.89 -6.47 -25.89
C GLY A 150 2.96 -5.85 -26.80
N GLN A 151 3.36 -4.61 -26.54
CA GLN A 151 4.44 -3.87 -27.20
C GLN A 151 5.71 -3.88 -26.33
N SER A 152 6.83 -3.51 -26.92
CA SER A 152 8.15 -3.40 -26.29
C SER A 152 8.54 -1.94 -26.27
N VAL A 153 9.31 -1.52 -25.27
CA VAL A 153 9.78 -0.12 -25.17
C VAL A 153 11.28 -0.08 -25.36
N ILE A 154 11.75 0.82 -26.23
CA ILE A 154 13.18 1.05 -26.46
C ILE A 154 13.55 2.49 -26.12
N ARG A 155 14.72 2.65 -25.49
CA ARG A 155 15.38 3.94 -25.27
C ARG A 155 16.81 3.92 -25.79
N PHE A 156 17.24 5.03 -26.35
CA PHE A 156 18.61 5.24 -26.81
C PHE A 156 19.33 6.15 -25.81
N MET A 157 20.52 5.73 -25.36
CA MET A 157 21.38 6.48 -24.45
C MET A 157 22.65 6.85 -25.18
N ASN A 158 22.96 8.15 -25.28
CA ASN A 158 24.18 8.59 -25.94
C ASN A 158 25.33 8.72 -24.93
N ALA A 159 26.16 7.69 -24.86
CA ALA A 159 27.43 7.66 -24.13
C ALA A 159 28.65 7.87 -25.05
N ALA A 160 28.44 8.24 -26.31
CA ALA A 160 29.52 8.56 -27.24
C ALA A 160 30.19 9.89 -26.85
N SER A 161 31.39 10.11 -27.38
CA SER A 161 32.16 11.35 -27.14
C SER A 161 31.60 12.58 -27.87
N CYS A 162 30.47 12.45 -28.57
CA CYS A 162 29.90 13.44 -29.47
C CYS A 162 28.38 13.32 -29.60
N ASN A 163 27.76 14.37 -30.16
CA ASN A 163 26.33 14.37 -30.44
C ASN A 163 26.03 13.39 -31.57
N THR A 164 25.20 12.38 -31.27
CA THR A 164 24.91 11.29 -32.20
C THR A 164 23.52 11.46 -32.78
N THR A 165 23.43 11.52 -34.10
CA THR A 165 22.18 11.43 -34.85
C THR A 165 21.82 9.97 -35.04
N VAL A 166 20.67 9.57 -34.51
CA VAL A 166 20.16 8.21 -34.56
C VAL A 166 19.01 8.15 -35.56
N LYS A 167 19.02 7.13 -36.42
CA LYS A 167 17.97 6.85 -37.40
C LYS A 167 17.61 5.37 -37.38
N THR A 168 16.33 5.12 -37.11
CA THR A 168 15.66 3.82 -37.23
C THR A 168 14.36 3.99 -38.01
N THR A 169 13.65 2.88 -38.25
CA THR A 169 12.34 2.91 -38.91
C THR A 169 11.27 3.66 -38.09
N PHE A 170 11.44 3.77 -36.78
CA PHE A 170 10.45 4.34 -35.85
C PHE A 170 10.95 5.59 -35.10
N TYR A 171 12.25 5.92 -35.16
CA TYR A 171 12.83 7.06 -34.47
C TYR A 171 13.90 7.74 -35.32
N SER A 172 13.85 9.07 -35.38
CA SER A 172 14.93 9.88 -35.95
C SER A 172 15.14 11.13 -35.11
N GLY A 173 16.36 11.34 -34.64
CA GLY A 173 16.72 12.49 -33.82
C GLY A 173 18.19 12.55 -33.46
N THR A 174 18.66 13.74 -33.08
CA THR A 174 20.03 13.96 -32.59
C THR A 174 20.02 13.96 -31.07
N LEU A 175 20.83 13.10 -30.46
CA LEU A 175 20.98 12.96 -29.02
C LEU A 175 22.28 13.63 -28.58
N PRO A 176 22.24 14.63 -27.69
CA PRO A 176 23.43 15.17 -27.05
C PRO A 176 24.14 14.12 -26.17
N VAL A 177 25.43 14.33 -25.89
CA VAL A 177 26.19 13.46 -24.99
C VAL A 177 25.57 13.47 -23.58
N GLY A 178 25.34 12.29 -23.01
CA GLY A 178 24.77 12.11 -21.68
C GLY A 178 23.24 12.19 -21.61
N GLU A 179 22.56 12.34 -22.74
CA GLU A 179 21.10 12.40 -22.82
C GLU A 179 20.46 11.07 -23.26
N ILE A 180 19.19 10.91 -22.91
CA ILE A 180 18.35 9.74 -23.25
C ILE A 180 17.22 10.13 -24.19
N SER A 181 16.89 9.28 -25.15
CA SER A 181 15.73 9.48 -26.03
C SER A 181 14.41 9.27 -25.27
N PRO A 182 13.31 9.86 -25.75
CA PRO A 182 11.96 9.45 -25.32
C PRO A 182 11.72 7.96 -25.59
N SER A 183 10.90 7.33 -24.77
CA SER A 183 10.47 5.94 -24.89
C SER A 183 9.76 5.69 -26.23
N GLN A 184 10.26 4.74 -27.01
CA GLN A 184 9.64 4.33 -28.27
C GLN A 184 8.92 3.00 -28.08
N HIS A 185 7.64 2.98 -28.43
CA HIS A 185 6.82 1.76 -28.38
C HIS A 185 6.89 1.04 -29.72
N ILE A 186 7.33 -0.21 -29.71
CA ILE A 186 7.51 -1.03 -30.90
C ILE A 186 6.86 -2.40 -30.72
N SER A 187 6.51 -3.06 -31.82
CA SER A 187 6.15 -4.47 -31.79
C SER A 187 7.42 -5.32 -31.91
N GLY A 188 7.41 -6.52 -31.32
CA GLY A 188 8.55 -7.44 -31.44
C GLY A 188 8.88 -7.75 -32.90
N GLY A 189 10.16 -7.66 -33.24
CA GLY A 189 10.70 -7.82 -34.59
C GLY A 189 12.18 -7.46 -34.68
N ASP A 190 12.71 -7.53 -35.91
CA ASP A 190 14.10 -7.23 -36.24
C ASP A 190 14.21 -5.82 -36.81
N PHE A 191 15.15 -5.05 -36.29
CA PHE A 191 15.33 -3.65 -36.63
C PHE A 191 16.80 -3.33 -36.88
N GLU A 192 17.03 -2.29 -37.70
CA GLU A 192 18.35 -1.78 -37.99
C GLU A 192 18.48 -0.36 -37.42
N LEU A 193 19.53 -0.16 -36.64
CA LEU A 193 19.95 1.11 -36.08
C LEU A 193 21.07 1.68 -36.93
N THR A 194 20.85 2.85 -37.51
CA THR A 194 21.93 3.61 -38.16
C THR A 194 22.19 4.89 -37.39
N GLY A 195 23.44 5.28 -37.26
CA GLY A 195 23.77 6.54 -36.60
C GLY A 195 25.04 7.17 -37.10
N SER A 196 25.11 8.49 -36.97
CA SER A 196 26.26 9.30 -37.34
C SER A 196 26.58 10.29 -36.23
N CYS A 197 27.85 10.62 -36.07
CA CYS A 197 28.30 11.58 -35.07
C CYS A 197 28.90 12.82 -35.73
N ASP A 198 28.44 13.99 -35.29
CA ASP A 198 29.02 15.27 -35.66
C ASP A 198 30.10 15.64 -34.64
N ALA A 199 31.34 15.22 -34.88
CA ALA A 199 32.51 15.70 -34.13
C ALA A 199 33.14 16.89 -34.84
N GLU A 200 33.49 17.94 -34.09
CA GLU A 200 33.98 19.25 -34.58
C GLU A 200 35.23 19.17 -35.50
N SER A 201 35.95 18.05 -35.47
CA SER A 201 37.22 17.89 -36.19
C SER A 201 37.23 16.81 -37.29
N ARG A 202 36.19 15.95 -37.42
CA ARG A 202 36.01 14.93 -38.48
C ARG A 202 34.65 14.23 -38.30
N PRO A 203 33.84 14.02 -39.37
CA PRO A 203 32.66 13.14 -39.27
C PRO A 203 33.14 11.70 -39.07
N ILE A 204 32.70 11.07 -37.98
CA ILE A 204 32.96 9.65 -37.69
C ILE A 204 32.07 8.80 -38.60
N GLU A 205 32.59 7.64 -39.05
CA GLU A 205 31.86 6.72 -39.94
C GLU A 205 30.49 6.34 -39.35
N ALA A 206 29.50 6.24 -40.24
CA ALA A 206 28.16 5.82 -39.85
C ALA A 206 28.20 4.37 -39.37
N PHE A 207 27.65 4.10 -38.19
CA PHE A 207 27.51 2.73 -37.69
C PHE A 207 26.16 2.16 -38.09
N SER A 208 26.12 0.84 -38.36
CA SER A 208 24.88 0.08 -38.46
C SER A 208 24.89 -1.08 -37.46
N HIS A 209 23.79 -1.26 -36.74
CA HIS A 209 23.60 -2.33 -35.77
C HIS A 209 22.21 -2.95 -35.93
N SER A 210 22.16 -4.24 -36.29
CA SER A 210 20.93 -5.01 -36.32
C SER A 210 20.62 -5.59 -34.93
N PHE A 211 19.39 -5.42 -34.47
CA PHE A 211 18.94 -5.92 -33.17
C PHE A 211 17.54 -6.51 -33.25
N THR A 212 17.26 -7.46 -32.36
CA THR A 212 16.00 -8.21 -32.33
C THR A 212 15.26 -7.95 -31.02
N THR A 213 13.94 -7.84 -31.08
CA THR A 213 13.13 -7.41 -29.94
C THR A 213 12.00 -8.39 -29.66
N HIS A 214 11.79 -8.70 -28.39
CA HIS A 214 10.71 -9.57 -27.92
C HIS A 214 9.58 -8.75 -27.32
N ARG A 215 8.35 -9.25 -27.41
CA ARG A 215 7.14 -8.59 -26.87
C ARG A 215 7.23 -8.47 -25.34
N ASP A 216 6.66 -7.39 -24.80
CA ASP A 216 6.57 -7.09 -23.36
C ASP A 216 7.93 -6.98 -22.63
N VAL A 217 9.01 -6.67 -23.36
CA VAL A 217 10.34 -6.43 -22.80
C VAL A 217 10.75 -4.97 -23.03
N GLY A 218 11.35 -4.35 -22.00
CA GLY A 218 12.01 -3.06 -22.13
C GLY A 218 13.47 -3.25 -22.56
N TYR A 219 13.95 -2.45 -23.50
CA TYR A 219 15.34 -2.43 -23.92
C TYR A 219 15.93 -1.03 -23.82
N ARG A 220 17.22 -0.99 -23.51
CA ARG A 220 18.03 0.22 -23.59
C ARG A 220 19.20 -0.05 -24.53
N ILE A 221 19.42 0.85 -25.47
CA ILE A 221 20.54 0.79 -26.40
C ILE A 221 21.51 1.90 -26.02
N VAL A 222 22.72 1.51 -25.64
CA VAL A 222 23.78 2.46 -25.31
C VAL A 222 24.67 2.61 -26.52
N ILE A 223 24.78 3.83 -27.02
CA ILE A 223 25.68 4.20 -28.10
C ILE A 223 26.92 4.77 -27.46
N PHE A 224 28.09 4.26 -27.82
CA PHE A 224 29.35 4.62 -27.19
C PHE A 224 30.50 4.65 -28.19
N SER A 225 31.57 5.34 -27.82
CA SER A 225 32.80 5.41 -28.59
C SER A 225 33.87 4.57 -27.89
N PRO A 226 34.13 3.32 -28.31
CA PRO A 226 35.17 2.47 -27.70
C PRO A 226 36.57 3.09 -27.87
N ASP A 227 36.78 3.79 -28.98
CA ASP A 227 37.97 4.56 -29.29
C ASP A 227 37.54 5.94 -29.83
N ARG A 228 38.49 6.76 -30.29
CA ARG A 228 38.17 8.09 -30.85
C ARG A 228 37.62 8.06 -32.27
N GLU A 229 37.68 6.91 -32.95
CA GLU A 229 37.48 6.81 -34.39
C GLU A 229 36.22 6.04 -34.76
N ASN A 230 35.77 5.15 -33.87
CA ASN A 230 34.64 4.27 -34.07
C ASN A 230 33.51 4.58 -33.09
N ILE A 231 32.30 4.29 -33.53
CA ILE A 231 31.09 4.30 -32.70
C ILE A 231 30.45 2.94 -32.80
N SER A 232 30.06 2.41 -31.65
CA SER A 232 29.33 1.16 -31.55
C SER A 232 28.10 1.34 -30.67
N SER A 233 27.15 0.44 -30.84
CA SER A 233 25.98 0.37 -29.98
C SER A 233 25.83 -1.03 -29.42
N VAL A 234 25.34 -1.12 -28.18
CA VAL A 234 25.01 -2.38 -27.53
C VAL A 234 23.61 -2.28 -26.92
N MET A 235 22.84 -3.36 -27.04
CA MET A 235 21.49 -3.46 -26.51
C MET A 235 21.48 -4.28 -25.22
N PHE A 236 20.82 -3.75 -24.20
CA PHE A 236 20.58 -4.42 -22.93
C PHE A 236 19.09 -4.50 -22.64
N GLN A 237 18.69 -5.50 -21.86
CA GLN A 237 17.37 -5.53 -21.25
C GLN A 237 17.29 -4.47 -20.14
N ASP A 238 16.16 -3.79 -20.07
CA ASP A 238 15.92 -2.68 -19.15
C ASP A 238 14.85 -3.07 -18.11
N GLU A 239 14.98 -2.54 -16.90
CA GLU A 239 14.00 -2.69 -15.84
C GLU A 239 13.12 -1.44 -15.79
N ARG A 240 11.82 -1.62 -15.65
CA ARG A 240 10.84 -0.53 -15.69
C ARG A 240 10.02 -0.42 -14.41
N LYS A 241 10.12 -1.42 -13.52
CA LYS A 241 9.41 -1.42 -12.25
C LYS A 241 10.30 -0.83 -11.17
N HIS A 242 9.68 -0.08 -10.28
CA HIS A 242 10.31 0.34 -9.04
C HIS A 242 10.60 -0.88 -8.16
N ASP A 243 11.66 -0.79 -7.35
CA ASP A 243 11.91 -1.76 -6.30
C ASP A 243 10.78 -1.76 -5.26
N LYS A 244 10.47 -2.92 -4.66
CA LYS A 244 9.37 -3.09 -3.70
C LYS A 244 9.54 -2.27 -2.42
N ASP A 245 10.76 -1.95 -2.02
CA ASP A 245 11.06 -1.12 -0.85
C ASP A 245 11.23 0.37 -1.25
N GLY A 246 10.99 0.70 -2.52
CA GLY A 246 11.21 2.02 -3.11
C GLY A 246 12.69 2.40 -3.26
N LYS A 247 13.61 1.43 -3.18
CA LYS A 247 15.05 1.68 -3.33
C LYS A 247 15.41 2.02 -4.78
N ALA A 248 16.63 2.50 -5.00
CA ALA A 248 17.13 2.76 -6.34
C ALA A 248 17.64 1.46 -6.97
N LEU A 249 17.34 1.23 -8.25
CA LEU A 249 17.90 0.15 -9.04
C LEU A 249 19.01 0.71 -9.92
N VAL A 250 20.23 0.20 -9.77
CA VAL A 250 21.41 0.69 -10.47
C VAL A 250 22.07 -0.44 -11.22
N SER A 251 22.31 -0.25 -12.52
CA SER A 251 23.08 -1.18 -13.35
C SER A 251 24.29 -0.47 -13.92
N PHE A 252 25.44 -1.15 -13.91
CA PHE A 252 26.70 -0.63 -14.42
C PHE A 252 27.01 -1.22 -15.79
N ALA A 253 27.35 -0.39 -16.77
CA ALA A 253 27.80 -0.84 -18.08
C ALA A 253 29.25 -0.41 -18.30
N ALA A 254 30.14 -1.38 -18.55
CA ALA A 254 31.56 -1.13 -18.80
C ALA A 254 31.86 -1.18 -20.30
N LEU A 255 31.89 -0.02 -20.96
CA LEU A 255 31.98 0.10 -22.42
C LEU A 255 33.36 0.60 -22.84
N PHE A 256 34.33 -0.32 -22.76
CA PHE A 256 35.73 -0.09 -23.11
C PHE A 256 36.10 -0.89 -24.37
N PRO A 257 37.16 -0.50 -25.10
CA PRO A 257 37.68 -1.30 -26.20
C PRO A 257 38.17 -2.64 -25.64
N VAL A 258 37.72 -3.74 -26.24
CA VAL A 258 38.07 -5.09 -25.80
C VAL A 258 39.55 -5.34 -26.10
N THR A 259 40.39 -5.32 -25.05
CA THR A 259 41.79 -5.74 -25.12
C THR A 259 41.94 -7.15 -24.56
N TYR A 260 42.81 -7.98 -25.15
CA TYR A 260 43.03 -9.38 -24.75
C TYR A 260 43.46 -9.63 -23.29
N THR A 261 43.71 -8.58 -22.51
CA THR A 261 44.25 -8.67 -21.15
C THR A 261 43.25 -8.41 -20.03
N ILE A 262 42.09 -7.80 -20.32
CA ILE A 262 41.10 -7.43 -19.31
C ILE A 262 39.72 -7.81 -19.83
N GLU A 263 39.04 -8.72 -19.14
CA GLU A 263 37.70 -9.19 -19.52
C GLU A 263 36.60 -8.57 -18.64
N SER A 264 36.93 -8.17 -17.41
CA SER A 264 35.99 -7.57 -16.47
C SER A 264 36.66 -6.51 -15.60
N VAL A 265 35.84 -5.65 -15.01
CA VAL A 265 36.23 -4.58 -14.11
C VAL A 265 35.42 -4.64 -12.82
N ASN A 266 36.05 -4.36 -11.69
CA ASN A 266 35.39 -4.27 -10.40
C ASN A 266 34.96 -2.82 -10.11
N VAL A 267 33.65 -2.62 -10.01
CA VAL A 267 33.04 -1.34 -9.66
C VAL A 267 32.62 -1.41 -8.20
N SER A 268 33.01 -0.41 -7.41
CA SER A 268 32.52 -0.28 -6.04
C SER A 268 31.80 1.03 -5.76
N LEU A 269 30.72 0.92 -4.98
CA LEU A 269 29.93 2.06 -4.51
C LEU A 269 30.17 2.28 -3.04
N ARG A 270 30.63 3.47 -2.67
CA ARG A 270 30.81 3.88 -1.28
C ARG A 270 29.81 4.97 -0.91
N GLU A 271 28.96 4.68 0.07
CA GLU A 271 27.94 5.63 0.52
C GLU A 271 28.58 6.89 1.14
N PHE A 272 28.08 8.07 0.78
CA PHE A 272 28.53 9.36 1.28
C PHE A 272 27.45 10.03 2.15
N LYS A 273 27.62 9.99 3.47
CA LYS A 273 26.68 10.55 4.46
C LYS A 273 27.38 11.54 5.38
N HIS A 274 26.70 12.64 5.74
CA HIS A 274 27.21 13.64 6.70
C HIS A 274 28.61 14.21 6.36
N GLY A 275 28.93 14.37 5.08
CA GLY A 275 30.22 14.91 4.64
C GLY A 275 31.40 13.94 4.76
N LYS A 276 31.16 12.65 5.08
CA LYS A 276 32.18 11.60 5.10
C LYS A 276 31.73 10.39 4.29
N ALA A 277 32.69 9.75 3.62
CA ALA A 277 32.47 8.46 3.00
C ALA A 277 32.37 7.38 4.09
N SER A 278 31.32 6.58 4.04
CA SER A 278 31.13 5.46 4.96
C SER A 278 32.16 4.38 4.67
N GLN A 279 32.90 3.93 5.69
CA GLN A 279 33.89 2.86 5.53
C GLN A 279 33.27 1.45 5.55
N HIS A 280 32.00 1.32 5.93
CA HIS A 280 31.36 0.02 6.21
C HIS A 280 30.31 -0.37 5.15
N LEU A 281 29.99 0.50 4.19
CA LEU A 281 29.03 0.24 3.12
C LEU A 281 29.73 0.42 1.77
N GLU A 282 30.46 -0.61 1.36
CA GLU A 282 31.04 -0.71 0.02
C GLU A 282 30.39 -1.88 -0.70
N ILE A 283 29.64 -1.58 -1.78
CA ILE A 283 29.02 -2.58 -2.64
C ILE A 283 29.99 -2.82 -3.79
N ASN A 284 30.45 -4.06 -3.96
CA ASN A 284 31.38 -4.43 -5.03
C ASN A 284 30.63 -5.24 -6.09
N GLU A 285 30.82 -4.91 -7.35
CA GLU A 285 30.21 -5.57 -8.49
C GLU A 285 31.24 -5.79 -9.60
N GLN A 286 31.29 -7.01 -10.12
CA GLN A 286 32.17 -7.36 -11.23
C GLN A 286 31.42 -7.24 -12.56
N VAL A 287 31.86 -6.34 -13.43
CA VAL A 287 31.19 -6.01 -14.69
C VAL A 287 32.05 -6.45 -15.87
N TRP A 288 31.49 -7.24 -16.78
CA TRP A 288 32.18 -7.68 -18.00
C TRP A 288 32.26 -6.54 -19.03
N ILE A 289 33.41 -6.40 -19.68
CA ILE A 289 33.61 -5.37 -20.71
C ILE A 289 32.70 -5.65 -21.91
N GLY A 290 32.02 -4.61 -22.39
CA GLY A 290 31.00 -4.70 -23.45
C GLY A 290 29.64 -5.17 -22.96
N ASN A 291 29.47 -5.42 -21.66
CA ASN A 291 28.21 -5.83 -21.06
C ASN A 291 27.76 -4.91 -19.92
N ALA A 292 26.54 -5.12 -19.43
CA ALA A 292 25.99 -4.49 -18.25
C ALA A 292 25.83 -5.50 -17.10
N SER A 293 25.96 -5.03 -15.86
CA SER A 293 25.66 -5.80 -14.66
C SER A 293 24.16 -6.01 -14.50
N GLU A 294 23.78 -6.98 -13.68
CA GLU A 294 22.41 -7.04 -13.16
C GLU A 294 22.09 -5.78 -12.35
N PHE A 295 20.79 -5.51 -12.16
CA PHE A 295 20.35 -4.37 -11.37
C PHE A 295 20.60 -4.60 -9.89
N LEU A 296 21.47 -3.77 -9.32
CA LEU A 296 21.76 -3.72 -7.90
C LEU A 296 20.72 -2.87 -7.19
N VAL A 297 20.26 -3.35 -6.05
CA VAL A 297 19.34 -2.62 -5.17
C VAL A 297 20.17 -1.75 -4.23
N VAL A 298 20.08 -0.43 -4.38
CA VAL A 298 20.88 0.55 -3.64
C VAL A 298 19.98 1.48 -2.83
N GLU A 299 20.38 1.77 -1.59
CA GLU A 299 19.67 2.77 -0.77
C GLU A 299 19.76 4.16 -1.44
N PRO A 300 18.67 4.94 -1.47
CA PRO A 300 18.71 6.28 -2.04
C PRO A 300 19.66 7.19 -1.27
N GLY A 301 20.52 7.91 -1.98
CA GLY A 301 21.58 8.66 -1.36
C GLY A 301 22.66 9.12 -2.32
N ARG A 302 23.72 9.70 -1.75
CA ARG A 302 24.92 10.12 -2.48
C ARG A 302 25.99 9.06 -2.36
N TYR A 303 26.60 8.71 -3.48
CA TYR A 303 27.63 7.68 -3.54
C TYR A 303 28.90 8.18 -4.24
N GLN A 304 30.02 7.61 -3.85
CA GLN A 304 31.27 7.65 -4.59
C GLN A 304 31.36 6.40 -5.45
N VAL A 305 31.73 6.56 -6.71
CA VAL A 305 31.96 5.45 -7.65
C VAL A 305 33.46 5.22 -7.75
N LEU A 306 33.88 4.02 -7.39
CA LEU A 306 35.25 3.55 -7.50
C LEU A 306 35.33 2.48 -8.58
N LEU A 307 36.45 2.44 -9.30
CA LEU A 307 36.77 1.40 -10.28
C LEU A 307 38.16 0.88 -9.97
N GLU A 308 38.26 -0.43 -9.76
CA GLU A 308 39.51 -1.08 -9.32
C GLU A 308 40.13 -0.38 -8.10
N GLY A 309 39.28 0.08 -7.16
CA GLY A 309 39.67 0.79 -5.95
C GLY A 309 40.03 2.28 -6.13
N ASN A 310 40.03 2.81 -7.35
CA ASN A 310 40.30 4.22 -7.63
C ASN A 310 38.98 5.02 -7.72
N ILE A 311 38.91 6.18 -7.05
CA ILE A 311 37.74 7.05 -7.14
C ILE A 311 37.70 7.70 -8.53
N ILE A 312 36.66 7.41 -9.31
CA ILE A 312 36.44 8.02 -10.63
C ILE A 312 35.43 9.16 -10.54
N ARG A 313 34.35 8.96 -9.78
CA ARG A 313 33.34 10.00 -9.54
C ARG A 313 33.10 10.21 -8.06
N SER A 314 33.28 11.44 -7.62
CA SER A 314 33.22 11.82 -6.20
C SER A 314 31.80 11.92 -5.65
N LEU A 315 30.80 12.14 -6.50
CA LEU A 315 29.41 12.23 -6.07
C LEU A 315 28.45 11.89 -7.21
N ILE A 316 27.62 10.86 -6.99
CA ILE A 316 26.46 10.51 -7.81
C ILE A 316 25.23 10.39 -6.90
N TRP A 317 24.07 10.84 -7.38
CA TRP A 317 22.81 10.77 -6.63
C TRP A 317 21.94 9.65 -7.17
N PHE A 318 21.54 8.74 -6.29
CA PHE A 318 20.54 7.71 -6.57
C PHE A 318 19.25 8.08 -5.84
N GLY A 319 18.22 8.44 -6.61
CA GLY A 319 16.92 8.89 -6.11
C GLY A 319 15.99 7.74 -5.71
N SER A 320 15.03 8.01 -4.84
CA SER A 320 14.06 7.01 -4.37
C SER A 320 13.23 6.45 -5.53
N GLY A 321 13.22 5.13 -5.66
CA GLY A 321 12.49 4.43 -6.74
C GLY A 321 13.12 4.60 -8.12
N SER A 322 14.21 5.35 -8.27
CA SER A 322 14.78 5.57 -9.60
C SER A 322 15.44 4.30 -10.16
N VAL A 323 15.29 4.09 -11.47
CA VAL A 323 16.01 3.04 -12.21
C VAL A 323 17.04 3.72 -13.10
N GLN A 324 18.31 3.37 -12.90
CA GLN A 324 19.42 4.09 -13.49
C GLN A 324 20.46 3.15 -14.09
N THR A 325 21.08 3.60 -15.17
CA THR A 325 22.23 2.96 -15.80
C THR A 325 23.42 3.88 -15.69
N VAL A 326 24.49 3.40 -15.08
CA VAL A 326 25.76 4.11 -14.97
C VAL A 326 26.71 3.52 -16.00
N VAL A 327 27.06 4.32 -17.00
CA VAL A 327 27.93 3.90 -18.10
C VAL A 327 29.34 4.40 -17.86
N LEU A 328 30.29 3.48 -17.88
CA LEU A 328 31.72 3.74 -17.81
C LEU A 328 32.29 3.70 -19.23
N THR A 329 32.85 4.81 -19.68
CA THR A 329 33.35 4.97 -21.07
C THR A 329 34.68 5.73 -21.07
N PRO A 330 35.59 5.53 -22.04
CA PRO A 330 36.83 6.30 -22.08
C PRO A 330 36.58 7.80 -22.31
N VAL A 331 37.43 8.64 -21.71
CA VAL A 331 37.35 10.10 -21.88
C VAL A 331 37.76 10.50 -23.31
N ALA A 332 36.88 11.22 -24.02
CA ALA A 332 37.08 11.72 -25.37
C ALA A 332 38.48 12.35 -25.62
N SER A 333 38.97 13.11 -24.64
CA SER A 333 40.17 13.93 -24.75
C SER A 333 41.49 13.20 -24.49
N LYS A 334 41.49 11.92 -24.08
CA LYS A 334 42.72 11.13 -23.84
C LYS A 334 42.70 9.81 -24.63
N HIS A 335 43.87 9.29 -25.01
CA HIS A 335 43.92 7.91 -25.49
C HIS A 335 43.77 7.01 -24.25
N PHE A 336 42.99 5.94 -24.38
CA PHE A 336 42.77 5.01 -23.28
C PHE A 336 44.04 4.16 -23.07
N ASP A 337 44.99 4.68 -22.30
CA ASP A 337 46.29 4.04 -22.03
C ASP A 337 46.19 2.97 -20.92
N GLN A 338 45.06 2.27 -20.80
CA GLN A 338 44.75 1.30 -19.73
C GLN A 338 44.88 1.86 -18.28
N LYS A 339 44.99 3.18 -18.13
CA LYS A 339 44.93 3.86 -16.84
C LYS A 339 43.50 4.29 -16.57
N TRP A 340 42.95 3.81 -15.46
CA TRP A 340 41.58 4.14 -15.00
C TRP A 340 41.34 5.62 -14.69
N SER A 341 42.35 6.49 -14.85
CA SER A 341 42.25 7.95 -14.73
C SER A 341 41.70 8.66 -15.98
N ALA A 342 41.44 7.92 -17.05
CA ALA A 342 40.86 8.42 -18.31
C ALA A 342 39.49 7.78 -18.60
N VAL A 343 38.66 7.62 -17.57
CA VAL A 343 37.30 7.09 -17.65
C VAL A 343 36.31 8.19 -17.27
N ASP A 344 35.27 8.35 -18.08
CA ASP A 344 34.11 9.17 -17.79
C ASP A 344 32.96 8.29 -17.28
N VAL A 345 32.11 8.88 -16.43
CA VAL A 345 30.99 8.20 -15.78
C VAL A 345 29.72 8.96 -16.14
N LEU A 346 28.93 8.40 -17.04
CA LEU A 346 27.66 8.96 -17.47
C LEU A 346 26.50 8.27 -16.74
N GLN A 347 25.53 9.05 -16.30
CA GLN A 347 24.37 8.58 -15.54
C GLN A 347 23.13 8.79 -16.39
N PHE A 348 22.45 7.69 -16.72
CA PHE A 348 21.18 7.72 -17.45
C PHE A 348 20.06 7.27 -16.52
N VAL A 349 19.02 8.09 -16.39
CA VAL A 349 17.84 7.80 -15.57
C VAL A 349 16.73 7.31 -16.48
N THR A 350 16.43 6.02 -16.42
CA THR A 350 15.36 5.38 -17.18
C THR A 350 14.00 5.64 -16.52
N VAL A 351 13.92 5.42 -15.21
CA VAL A 351 12.72 5.65 -14.40
C VAL A 351 13.05 6.75 -13.40
N GLN A 352 12.27 7.83 -13.46
CA GLN A 352 12.45 8.99 -12.60
C GLN A 352 12.19 8.64 -11.13
N GLU A 353 12.80 9.42 -10.24
CA GLU A 353 12.56 9.28 -8.80
C GLU A 353 11.11 9.62 -8.42
N ASN A 354 10.61 8.98 -7.36
CA ASN A 354 9.29 9.25 -6.82
C ASN A 354 9.22 10.67 -6.28
N LYS A 355 8.32 11.50 -6.82
CA LYS A 355 8.17 12.92 -6.40
C LYS A 355 7.05 13.15 -5.38
N VAL A 356 6.05 12.27 -5.36
CA VAL A 356 4.87 12.42 -4.48
C VAL A 356 5.17 11.79 -3.14
N SER A 357 5.13 12.56 -2.05
CA SER A 357 5.39 12.04 -0.69
C SER A 357 4.32 11.03 -0.23
N MET A 358 4.76 9.96 0.44
CA MET A 358 3.89 8.96 1.09
C MET A 358 2.86 9.58 2.06
N PHE A 359 3.14 10.76 2.62
CA PHE A 359 2.19 11.46 3.52
C PHE A 359 0.85 11.81 2.86
N TRP A 360 0.77 11.83 1.53
CA TRP A 360 -0.51 11.97 0.82
C TRP A 360 -1.47 10.79 1.02
N GLN A 361 -1.02 9.69 1.63
CA GLN A 361 -1.91 8.61 2.08
C GLN A 361 -2.55 8.88 3.45
N ILE A 362 -2.09 9.86 4.23
CA ILE A 362 -2.69 10.15 5.55
C ILE A 362 -4.19 10.45 5.43
N PRO A 363 -4.68 11.29 4.50
CA PRO A 363 -6.11 11.58 4.39
C PRO A 363 -6.99 10.34 4.16
N GLN A 364 -6.58 9.42 3.27
CA GLN A 364 -7.32 8.17 3.07
C GLN A 364 -7.26 7.27 4.31
N TYR A 365 -6.10 7.17 4.98
CA TYR A 365 -5.99 6.44 6.24
C TYR A 365 -6.92 7.01 7.33
N VAL A 366 -6.99 8.33 7.48
CA VAL A 366 -7.91 8.96 8.45
C VAL A 366 -9.36 8.63 8.14
N VAL A 367 -9.76 8.67 6.86
CA VAL A 367 -11.15 8.39 6.45
C VAL A 367 -11.50 6.91 6.63
N ILE A 368 -10.62 5.97 6.24
CA ILE A 368 -10.89 4.54 6.44
C ILE A 368 -10.94 4.18 7.93
N THR A 369 -10.08 4.77 8.78
CA THR A 369 -10.09 4.50 10.22
C THR A 369 -11.34 5.07 10.88
N CYS A 370 -11.80 6.27 10.48
CA CYS A 370 -13.11 6.77 10.89
C CYS A 370 -14.23 5.78 10.48
N GLY A 371 -14.15 5.22 9.27
CA GLY A 371 -15.05 4.18 8.79
C GLY A 371 -15.01 2.91 9.66
N GLU A 372 -13.81 2.45 10.01
CA GLU A 372 -13.58 1.29 10.88
C GLU A 372 -14.20 1.46 12.27
N ILE A 373 -14.04 2.64 12.88
CA ILE A 373 -14.62 2.92 14.21
C ILE A 373 -16.16 2.82 14.15
N LEU A 374 -16.76 3.42 13.13
CA LEU A 374 -18.21 3.44 12.95
C LEU A 374 -18.79 2.09 12.50
N PHE A 375 -18.00 1.28 11.78
CA PHE A 375 -18.41 -0.03 11.29
C PHE A 375 -18.07 -1.16 12.27
N SER A 376 -16.77 -1.40 12.51
CA SER A 376 -16.27 -2.57 13.24
C SER A 376 -16.56 -2.48 14.73
N ILE A 377 -16.19 -1.37 15.37
CA ILE A 377 -16.35 -1.23 16.84
C ILE A 377 -17.84 -1.17 17.19
N THR A 378 -18.60 -0.34 16.47
CA THR A 378 -20.05 -0.23 16.68
C THR A 378 -20.79 -1.50 16.28
N GLY A 379 -20.41 -2.13 15.16
CA GLY A 379 -21.02 -3.36 14.67
C GLY A 379 -20.83 -4.53 15.63
N LEU A 380 -19.63 -4.69 16.18
CA LEU A 380 -19.35 -5.73 17.16
C LEU A 380 -20.12 -5.49 18.47
N SER A 381 -20.15 -4.24 18.95
CA SER A 381 -20.92 -3.85 20.13
C SER A 381 -22.42 -4.10 19.95
N PHE A 382 -22.98 -3.69 18.81
CA PHE A 382 -24.37 -3.93 18.44
C PHE A 382 -24.68 -5.43 18.38
N ALA A 383 -23.89 -6.19 17.62
CA ALA A 383 -24.12 -7.62 17.46
C ALA A 383 -24.03 -8.35 18.80
N TYR A 384 -23.08 -7.98 19.66
CA TYR A 384 -22.94 -8.55 21.01
C TYR A 384 -24.15 -8.22 21.91
N SER A 385 -24.71 -7.01 21.78
CA SER A 385 -25.92 -6.61 22.53
C SER A 385 -27.19 -7.33 22.07
N GLN A 386 -27.25 -7.74 20.80
CA GLN A 386 -28.39 -8.43 20.21
C GLN A 386 -28.30 -9.96 20.34
N ALA A 387 -27.15 -10.50 20.73
CA ALA A 387 -26.94 -11.93 20.87
C ALA A 387 -27.39 -12.45 22.27
N PRO A 388 -28.11 -13.57 22.33
CA PRO A 388 -28.36 -14.28 23.58
C PRO A 388 -27.06 -14.62 24.32
N ASP A 389 -27.09 -14.65 25.65
CA ASP A 389 -25.91 -14.94 26.48
C ASP A 389 -25.23 -16.27 26.13
N SER A 390 -26.02 -17.28 25.73
CA SER A 390 -25.55 -18.61 25.31
C SER A 390 -24.83 -18.62 23.96
N MET A 391 -25.02 -17.58 23.13
CA MET A 391 -24.61 -17.54 21.71
C MET A 391 -23.53 -16.50 21.39
N LYS A 392 -23.09 -15.69 22.37
CA LYS A 392 -22.14 -14.59 22.11
C LYS A 392 -20.83 -15.06 21.48
N SER A 393 -20.30 -16.21 21.90
CA SER A 393 -19.10 -16.79 21.28
C SER A 393 -19.33 -17.25 19.84
N VAL A 394 -20.51 -17.81 19.54
CA VAL A 394 -20.88 -18.24 18.17
C VAL A 394 -21.03 -17.03 17.25
N LEU A 395 -21.62 -15.94 17.76
CA LEU A 395 -21.71 -14.67 17.05
C LEU A 395 -20.32 -14.12 16.69
N GLN A 396 -19.38 -14.11 17.64
CA GLN A 396 -18.01 -13.67 17.38
C GLN A 396 -17.30 -14.56 16.35
N ALA A 397 -17.49 -15.88 16.42
CA ALA A 397 -16.97 -16.80 15.41
C ALA A 397 -17.57 -16.53 14.02
N ALA A 398 -18.86 -16.21 13.96
CA ALA A 398 -19.52 -15.84 12.71
C ALA A 398 -19.03 -14.50 12.15
N TRP A 399 -18.72 -13.52 13.01
CA TRP A 399 -18.09 -12.27 12.59
C TRP A 399 -16.73 -12.55 11.94
N LEU A 400 -15.86 -13.33 12.58
CA LEU A 400 -14.56 -13.74 12.00
C LEU A 400 -14.73 -14.54 10.70
N MET A 401 -15.79 -15.33 10.58
CA MET A 401 -16.11 -16.03 9.33
C MET A 401 -16.39 -15.05 8.18
N THR A 402 -17.02 -13.90 8.44
CA THR A 402 -17.19 -12.87 7.40
C THR A 402 -15.85 -12.32 6.91
N VAL A 403 -14.89 -12.12 7.82
CA VAL A 403 -13.52 -11.71 7.48
C VAL A 403 -12.84 -12.76 6.62
N ALA A 404 -12.99 -14.05 6.96
CA ALA A 404 -12.41 -15.15 6.20
C ALA A 404 -12.99 -15.25 4.79
N VAL A 405 -14.31 -15.09 4.64
CA VAL A 405 -14.96 -15.05 3.32
C VAL A 405 -14.51 -13.82 2.53
N GLY A 406 -14.37 -12.66 3.17
CA GLY A 406 -13.83 -11.47 2.54
C GLY A 406 -12.43 -11.68 1.98
N ASN A 407 -11.53 -12.26 2.77
CA ASN A 407 -10.17 -12.61 2.34
C ASN A 407 -10.15 -13.62 1.18
N LEU A 408 -11.11 -14.55 1.10
CA LEU A 408 -11.26 -15.44 -0.04
C LEU A 408 -11.66 -14.68 -1.32
N ILE A 409 -12.56 -13.70 -1.22
CA ILE A 409 -12.94 -12.83 -2.36
C ILE A 409 -11.71 -12.09 -2.88
N VAL A 410 -10.83 -11.59 -2.00
CA VAL A 410 -9.59 -10.91 -2.40
C VAL A 410 -8.72 -11.79 -3.29
N ILE A 411 -8.52 -13.05 -2.90
CA ILE A 411 -7.69 -14.00 -3.66
C ILE A 411 -8.27 -14.22 -5.06
N ILE A 412 -9.58 -14.44 -5.15
CA ILE A 412 -10.26 -14.67 -6.44
C ILE A 412 -10.13 -13.45 -7.36
N VAL A 413 -10.34 -12.24 -6.82
CA VAL A 413 -10.23 -11.01 -7.60
C VAL A 413 -8.80 -10.77 -8.05
N ALA A 414 -7.80 -11.01 -7.19
CA ALA A 414 -6.39 -10.83 -7.52
C ALA A 414 -5.94 -11.73 -8.68
N GLU A 415 -6.38 -13.00 -8.72
CA GLU A 415 -6.03 -13.94 -9.79
C GLU A 415 -6.71 -13.62 -11.13
N SER A 416 -7.86 -12.94 -11.09
CA SER A 416 -8.66 -12.69 -12.29
C SER A 416 -8.00 -11.72 -13.30
N ARG A 417 -7.04 -10.90 -12.88
CA ARG A 417 -6.33 -9.87 -13.71
C ARG A 417 -7.27 -9.01 -14.58
N VAL A 418 -8.51 -8.79 -14.13
CA VAL A 418 -9.57 -8.15 -14.93
C VAL A 418 -9.31 -6.66 -15.18
N VAL A 419 -8.58 -5.99 -14.28
CA VAL A 419 -8.32 -4.55 -14.38
C VAL A 419 -6.81 -4.32 -14.47
N PRO A 420 -6.30 -3.77 -15.59
CA PRO A 420 -4.86 -3.58 -15.79
C PRO A 420 -4.30 -2.36 -15.04
N GLU A 421 -5.14 -1.36 -14.75
CA GLU A 421 -4.74 -0.09 -14.13
C GLU A 421 -5.16 -0.02 -12.66
N GLN A 422 -4.23 0.39 -11.80
CA GLN A 422 -4.44 0.43 -10.35
C GLN A 422 -5.40 1.55 -9.93
N SER A 423 -5.42 2.69 -10.64
CA SER A 423 -6.40 3.76 -10.36
C SER A 423 -7.84 3.30 -10.59
N SER A 424 -8.08 2.60 -11.70
CA SER A 424 -9.38 2.03 -12.04
C SER A 424 -9.86 1.03 -10.99
N GLU A 425 -8.97 0.19 -10.44
CA GLU A 425 -9.29 -0.72 -9.34
C GLU A 425 -9.85 0.03 -8.11
N PHE A 426 -9.21 1.13 -7.70
CA PHE A 426 -9.65 1.91 -6.53
C PHE A 426 -11.04 2.54 -6.72
N PHE A 427 -11.33 3.06 -7.92
CA PHE A 427 -12.68 3.58 -8.21
C PHE A 427 -13.73 2.48 -8.25
N ILE A 428 -13.41 1.32 -8.82
CA ILE A 428 -14.30 0.14 -8.79
C ILE A 428 -14.57 -0.27 -7.34
N PHE A 429 -13.54 -0.34 -6.48
CA PHE A 429 -13.73 -0.64 -5.06
C PHE A 429 -14.61 0.40 -4.37
N SER A 430 -14.42 1.69 -4.65
CA SER A 430 -15.27 2.75 -4.12
C SER A 430 -16.74 2.54 -4.51
N CYS A 431 -17.02 2.25 -5.79
CA CYS A 431 -18.37 1.99 -6.29
C CYS A 431 -18.99 0.71 -5.69
N VAL A 432 -18.23 -0.37 -5.62
CA VAL A 432 -18.69 -1.64 -5.05
C VAL A 432 -19.01 -1.49 -3.56
N MET A 433 -18.15 -0.81 -2.79
CA MET A 433 -18.42 -0.49 -1.38
C MET A 433 -19.68 0.38 -1.22
N PHE A 434 -19.89 1.35 -2.11
CA PHE A 434 -21.09 2.17 -2.09
C PHE A 434 -22.36 1.35 -2.32
N LEU A 435 -22.35 0.44 -3.31
CA LEU A 435 -23.46 -0.47 -3.58
C LEU A 435 -23.72 -1.42 -2.41
N ASP A 436 -22.66 -1.98 -1.81
CA ASP A 436 -22.75 -2.81 -0.61
C ASP A 436 -23.39 -2.05 0.56
N THR A 437 -23.05 -0.76 0.70
CA THR A 437 -23.64 0.11 1.71
C THR A 437 -25.14 0.32 1.49
N LEU A 438 -25.59 0.45 0.23
CA LEU A 438 -27.02 0.54 -0.09
C LEU A 438 -27.75 -0.75 0.27
N VAL A 439 -27.17 -1.91 -0.05
CA VAL A 439 -27.73 -3.22 0.30
C VAL A 439 -27.84 -3.35 1.82
N PHE A 440 -26.75 -3.07 2.55
CA PHE A 440 -26.76 -3.08 4.01
C PHE A 440 -27.77 -2.10 4.60
N GLY A 441 -27.89 -0.89 4.04
CA GLY A 441 -28.86 0.11 4.49
C GLY A 441 -30.32 -0.34 4.31
N VAL A 442 -30.65 -0.99 3.19
CA VAL A 442 -31.97 -1.59 2.96
C VAL A 442 -32.21 -2.73 3.95
N MET A 443 -31.22 -3.59 4.16
CA MET A 443 -31.34 -4.70 5.12
C MET A 443 -31.53 -4.19 6.56
N ALA A 444 -30.75 -3.18 6.95
CA ALA A 444 -30.84 -2.54 8.25
C ALA A 444 -32.21 -1.87 8.47
N TYR A 445 -32.84 -1.31 7.43
CA TYR A 445 -34.19 -0.75 7.52
C TYR A 445 -35.25 -1.80 7.85
N PHE A 446 -35.13 -3.01 7.29
CA PHE A 446 -36.06 -4.12 7.56
C PHE A 446 -35.71 -4.94 8.80
N TYR A 447 -34.62 -4.61 9.48
CA TYR A 447 -34.17 -5.36 10.64
C TYR A 447 -35.03 -5.09 11.88
N THR A 448 -35.60 -6.15 12.44
CA THR A 448 -36.22 -6.15 13.77
C THR A 448 -35.28 -6.76 14.79
N GLY A 449 -34.89 -5.97 15.79
CA GLY A 449 -34.02 -6.40 16.89
C GLY A 449 -34.62 -7.49 17.78
N TYR A 450 -33.74 -8.14 18.54
CA TYR A 450 -34.11 -9.09 19.58
C TYR A 450 -34.06 -8.38 20.94
N SER A 451 -35.21 -8.25 21.61
CA SER A 451 -35.27 -7.78 23.00
C SER A 451 -35.06 -8.96 23.94
N VAL A 452 -33.99 -8.92 24.73
CA VAL A 452 -33.81 -9.86 25.85
C VAL A 452 -34.92 -9.58 26.86
N SER A 453 -35.86 -10.52 26.99
CA SER A 453 -36.86 -10.47 28.06
C SER A 453 -36.13 -10.62 29.38
N ASP A 454 -36.18 -9.58 30.21
CA ASP A 454 -35.86 -9.73 31.61
C ASP A 454 -36.80 -10.77 32.24
N LYS A 455 -36.37 -11.44 33.31
CA LYS A 455 -37.02 -12.63 33.92
C LYS A 455 -38.42 -12.41 34.54
N LYS A 456 -39.24 -11.50 34.03
CA LYS A 456 -40.62 -11.23 34.48
C LYS A 456 -41.71 -11.30 33.40
N GLY A 457 -41.41 -11.72 32.18
CA GLY A 457 -42.46 -12.12 31.22
C GLY A 457 -43.39 -11.01 30.77
N GLU A 458 -42.86 -9.80 30.53
CA GLU A 458 -43.60 -8.71 29.90
C GLU A 458 -43.01 -8.40 28.52
N TYR A 459 -43.79 -8.66 27.46
CA TYR A 459 -43.40 -8.37 26.09
C TYR A 459 -43.56 -6.87 25.81
N LEU A 460 -42.48 -6.10 25.96
CA LEU A 460 -42.42 -4.76 25.39
C LEU A 460 -41.99 -4.85 23.92
N ILE A 461 -42.95 -4.73 23.01
CA ILE A 461 -42.65 -4.39 21.62
C ILE A 461 -42.11 -2.95 21.64
N LEU A 462 -40.78 -2.82 21.67
CA LEU A 462 -40.09 -1.55 21.50
C LEU A 462 -40.26 -1.09 20.04
N ASN A 463 -41.40 -0.45 19.77
CA ASN A 463 -41.50 0.50 18.69
C ASN A 463 -40.77 1.77 19.14
N ASP A 464 -39.82 2.23 18.33
CA ASP A 464 -38.88 3.36 18.49
C ASP A 464 -39.46 4.75 18.87
N ARG A 465 -40.71 4.84 19.35
CA ARG A 465 -41.43 6.10 19.61
C ARG A 465 -41.58 6.51 21.07
N LYS A 466 -41.11 5.72 22.04
CA LYS A 466 -41.16 6.10 23.46
C LYS A 466 -39.86 5.73 24.17
N MET A 467 -38.89 6.64 24.10
CA MET A 467 -37.69 6.60 24.95
C MET A 467 -37.49 7.97 25.60
N LEU A 468 -38.55 8.53 26.20
CA LEU A 468 -38.42 9.80 26.92
C LEU A 468 -39.36 9.98 28.13
N VAL A 469 -40.17 8.98 28.50
CA VAL A 469 -41.13 9.13 29.61
C VAL A 469 -40.80 8.21 30.79
N ASP A 470 -40.27 7.01 30.55
CA ASP A 470 -40.21 5.99 31.62
C ASP A 470 -38.90 6.00 32.43
N VAL A 471 -37.83 6.63 31.94
CA VAL A 471 -36.57 6.76 32.71
C VAL A 471 -36.65 7.87 33.78
N ILE A 472 -37.60 8.79 33.67
CA ILE A 472 -37.81 9.85 34.68
C ILE A 472 -38.75 9.38 35.81
N ALA A 473 -39.59 8.37 35.58
CA ALA A 473 -40.53 7.87 36.59
C ALA A 473 -39.84 6.99 37.66
N ASP A 474 -38.86 6.16 37.28
CA ASP A 474 -38.18 5.25 38.22
C ASP A 474 -37.10 5.92 39.10
N CYS A 475 -36.68 7.15 38.77
CA CYS A 475 -35.78 7.93 39.63
C CYS A 475 -36.50 8.83 40.65
N ASN A 476 -37.83 9.00 40.53
CA ASN A 476 -38.63 9.79 41.48
C ASN A 476 -39.45 8.92 42.46
N GLY A 477 -39.49 7.59 42.26
CA GLY A 477 -40.32 6.67 43.06
C GLY A 477 -39.66 6.06 44.30
N SER A 478 -38.36 6.30 44.53
CA SER A 478 -37.60 5.65 45.61
C SER A 478 -37.19 6.57 46.78
N ASP A 479 -37.56 7.86 46.75
CA ASP A 479 -37.25 8.83 47.81
C ASP A 479 -38.44 9.24 48.70
N GLU A 480 -39.68 8.83 48.39
CA GLU A 480 -40.88 9.21 49.19
C GLU A 480 -41.33 8.16 50.22
N GLU A 481 -40.84 6.91 50.19
CA GLU A 481 -41.31 5.83 51.10
C GLU A 481 -40.51 5.68 52.42
N LEU A 482 -39.53 6.55 52.69
CA LEU A 482 -38.67 6.48 53.88
C LEU A 482 -38.71 7.73 54.79
N ARG A 483 -39.68 8.64 54.59
CA ARG A 483 -39.75 9.92 55.33
C ARG A 483 -41.08 10.22 56.04
N GLY A 484 -41.96 9.24 56.21
CA GLY A 484 -43.20 9.37 56.97
C GLY A 484 -43.36 8.23 57.96
N ASP A 485 -42.65 8.28 59.08
CA ASP A 485 -43.07 7.72 60.38
C ASP A 485 -41.89 7.76 61.38
N LYS A 486 -41.75 8.91 62.07
CA LYS A 486 -41.24 9.07 63.46
C LYS A 486 -41.03 10.54 63.78
N GLU A 487 -42.11 11.24 64.12
CA GLU A 487 -42.11 12.37 65.08
C GLU A 487 -43.56 12.68 65.49
N SER A 488 -44.05 11.97 66.51
CA SER A 488 -45.02 12.43 67.52
C SER A 488 -45.26 11.33 68.55
#